data_AF-A0A7X3G677-F1
#
_entry.id   AF-A0A7X3G677-F1
#
_cell.length_a   1.000
_cell.length_b   1.000
_cell.length_c   1.000
_cell.angle_alpha   90.00
_cell.angle_beta   90.00
_cell.angle_gamma   90.00
#
_symmetry.space_group_name_H-M   'P 1'
#
loop_
_entity.id
_entity.type
_entity.pdbx_description
1 polymer ?
#
loop_
_entity_poly.entity_id
_entity_poly.type
_entity_poly.pdbx_seq_one_letter_code
_entity_poly.pdbx_strand_id
1 'polypeptide(L)'
;MPATRARPSRPRAICAALRHGRKMLCRRIGDIVSGPDDMVAHGFATLVAAVEAAFRHEELIMETLGYTHLHEHREENAVVLSALHHVLPEVERGDHMLGRQVLSALVDVLDLHRLSGELALTVAARPAEVRARGHAARATLHVATRRPSSR
;
A
#
# COMPACT_ATOMS: atom_id res chain seq x y z
N MET A 1 32.39 -18.11 9.84
CA MET A 1 31.45 -16.98 9.60
C MET A 1 30.41 -17.43 8.58
N PRO A 2 29.24 -17.98 8.96
CA PRO A 2 28.16 -18.15 8.01
C PRO A 2 27.35 -16.86 7.96
N ALA A 3 27.28 -16.25 6.78
CA ALA A 3 26.36 -15.16 6.51
C ALA A 3 24.94 -15.72 6.54
N THR A 4 24.21 -15.46 7.62
CA THR A 4 22.77 -15.74 7.72
C THR A 4 22.08 -14.91 6.64
N ARG A 5 21.72 -15.55 5.51
CA ARG A 5 20.76 -15.01 4.55
C ARG A 5 19.47 -14.74 5.33
N ALA A 6 19.24 -13.49 5.71
CA ALA A 6 18.02 -13.06 6.35
C ALA A 6 16.85 -13.45 5.44
N ARG A 7 16.02 -14.40 5.88
CA ARG A 7 14.75 -14.69 5.22
C ARG A 7 13.97 -13.38 5.13
N PRO A 8 13.43 -13.00 3.96
CA PRO A 8 12.62 -11.80 3.87
C PRO A 8 11.49 -11.91 4.90
N SER A 9 11.40 -10.92 5.80
CA SER A 9 10.28 -10.83 6.72
C SER A 9 9.01 -10.78 5.86
N ARG A 10 8.00 -11.61 6.20
CA ARG A 10 6.73 -11.72 5.45
C ARG A 10 6.16 -10.36 4.98
N PRO A 11 6.20 -9.28 5.80
CA PRO A 11 5.75 -7.95 5.36
C PRO A 11 6.50 -7.39 4.15
N ARG A 12 7.84 -7.54 4.09
CA ARG A 12 8.65 -7.02 2.97
C ARG A 12 8.34 -7.74 1.66
N ALA A 13 8.09 -9.04 1.73
CA ALA A 13 7.69 -9.83 0.57
C ALA A 13 6.30 -9.40 0.05
N ILE A 14 5.36 -9.13 0.96
CA ILE A 14 4.02 -8.62 0.63
C ILE A 14 4.12 -7.23 -0.04
N CYS A 15 4.89 -6.29 0.53
CA CYS A 15 5.13 -4.98 -0.10
C CYS A 15 5.73 -5.12 -1.51
N ALA A 16 6.69 -6.04 -1.68
CA ALA A 16 7.31 -6.28 -2.98
C ALA A 16 6.32 -6.85 -4.01
N ALA A 17 5.41 -7.74 -3.57
CA ALA A 17 4.36 -8.29 -4.41
C ALA A 17 3.36 -7.20 -4.85
N LEU A 18 2.93 -6.32 -3.93
CA LEU A 18 2.05 -5.19 -4.25
C LEU A 18 2.70 -4.23 -5.27
N ARG A 19 3.97 -3.87 -5.07
CA ARG A 19 4.73 -3.08 -6.03
C ARG A 19 4.82 -3.74 -7.40
N HIS A 20 5.05 -5.06 -7.41
CA HIS A 20 5.11 -5.80 -8.66
C HIS A 20 3.77 -5.80 -9.39
N GLY A 21 2.67 -6.08 -8.68
CA GLY A 21 1.32 -6.05 -9.23
C GLY A 21 0.97 -4.70 -9.85
N ARG A 22 1.24 -3.60 -9.15
CA ARG A 22 1.02 -2.24 -9.66
C ARG A 22 1.87 -1.93 -10.90
N LYS A 23 3.14 -2.32 -10.90
CA LYS A 23 4.01 -2.17 -12.08
C LYS A 23 3.47 -2.94 -13.28
N MET A 24 2.92 -4.13 -13.07
CA MET A 24 2.30 -4.92 -14.14
C MET A 24 1.01 -4.27 -14.65
N LEU A 25 0.21 -3.66 -13.76
CA LEU A 25 -0.98 -2.89 -14.12
C LEU A 25 -0.62 -1.66 -14.97
N CYS A 26 0.34 -0.85 -14.55
CA CYS A 26 0.80 0.32 -15.32
C CYS A 26 1.36 -0.07 -16.69
N ARG A 27 2.07 -1.19 -16.79
CA ARG A 27 2.54 -1.72 -18.09
C ARG A 27 1.38 -2.09 -19.00
N ARG A 28 0.41 -2.86 -18.48
CA ARG A 28 -0.79 -3.25 -19.23
C ARG A 28 -1.58 -2.03 -19.71
N ILE A 29 -1.67 -1.00 -18.88
CA ILE A 29 -2.27 0.29 -19.25
C ILE A 29 -1.49 0.92 -20.41
N GLY A 30 -0.17 1.01 -20.30
CA GLY A 30 0.69 1.56 -21.35
C GLY A 30 0.56 0.82 -22.69
N ASP A 31 0.44 -0.52 -22.65
CA ASP A 31 0.23 -1.35 -23.84
C ASP A 31 -1.10 -1.02 -24.53
N ILE A 32 -2.19 -0.88 -23.75
CA ILE A 32 -3.52 -0.52 -24.29
C ILE A 32 -3.52 0.92 -24.84
N VAL A 33 -2.95 1.87 -24.09
CA VAL A 33 -2.91 3.28 -24.47
C VAL A 33 -2.06 3.54 -25.72
N SER A 34 -1.01 2.74 -25.94
CA SER A 34 -0.14 2.86 -27.13
C SER A 34 -0.59 1.99 -28.30
N GLY A 35 -1.48 1.03 -28.05
CA GLY A 35 -1.99 0.10 -29.06
C GLY A 35 -3.11 0.67 -29.92
N PRO A 36 -3.56 -0.06 -30.94
CA PRO A 36 -4.72 0.30 -31.77
C PRO A 36 -6.03 0.39 -30.96
N ASP A 37 -7.04 1.00 -31.56
CA ASP A 37 -8.33 1.32 -30.89
C ASP A 37 -9.11 0.08 -30.43
N ASP A 38 -8.98 -1.03 -31.14
CA ASP A 38 -9.51 -2.33 -30.76
C ASP A 38 -8.95 -2.80 -29.41
N MET A 39 -7.70 -2.48 -29.06
CA MET A 39 -7.15 -2.79 -27.74
C MET A 39 -7.85 -2.02 -26.62
N VAL A 40 -8.30 -0.78 -26.89
CA VAL A 40 -9.07 0.00 -25.92
C VAL A 40 -10.48 -0.60 -25.82
N ALA A 41 -11.16 -0.81 -26.94
CA ALA A 41 -12.52 -1.34 -27.00
C ALA A 41 -12.66 -2.69 -26.27
N HIS A 42 -11.72 -3.63 -26.48
CA HIS A 42 -11.77 -4.96 -25.87
C HIS A 42 -11.06 -5.02 -24.51
N GLY A 43 -10.07 -4.14 -24.29
CA GLY A 43 -9.21 -4.19 -23.12
C GLY A 43 -9.72 -3.42 -21.91
N PHE A 44 -10.54 -2.38 -22.10
CA PHE A 44 -10.92 -1.45 -21.03
C PHE A 44 -11.68 -2.13 -19.90
N ALA A 45 -12.77 -2.86 -20.19
CA ALA A 45 -13.54 -3.58 -19.16
C ALA A 45 -12.69 -4.58 -18.36
N THR A 46 -11.85 -5.35 -19.07
CA THR A 46 -10.95 -6.33 -18.43
C THR A 46 -9.85 -5.64 -17.60
N LEU A 47 -9.50 -4.40 -17.92
CA LEU A 47 -8.57 -3.61 -17.14
C LEU A 47 -9.27 -3.03 -15.89
N VAL A 48 -10.50 -2.52 -16.00
CA VAL A 48 -11.29 -2.06 -14.84
C VAL A 48 -11.41 -3.19 -13.81
N ALA A 49 -11.79 -4.40 -14.23
CA ALA A 49 -11.86 -5.56 -13.35
C ALA A 49 -10.50 -5.91 -12.70
N ALA A 50 -9.39 -5.70 -13.41
CA ALA A 50 -8.05 -5.93 -12.85
C ALA A 50 -7.66 -4.86 -11.81
N VAL A 51 -8.05 -3.60 -12.02
CA VAL A 51 -7.87 -2.51 -11.04
C VAL A 51 -8.66 -2.83 -9.76
N GLU A 52 -9.93 -3.22 -9.89
CA GLU A 52 -10.77 -3.64 -8.76
C GLU A 52 -10.13 -4.76 -7.95
N ALA A 53 -9.70 -5.83 -8.63
CA ALA A 53 -9.05 -6.96 -7.97
C ALA A 53 -7.76 -6.54 -7.25
N ALA A 54 -6.98 -5.63 -7.84
CA ALA A 54 -5.76 -5.11 -7.22
C ALA A 54 -6.06 -4.29 -5.96
N PHE A 55 -7.04 -3.38 -6.02
CA PHE A 55 -7.48 -2.58 -4.86
C PHE A 55 -8.04 -3.46 -3.75
N ARG A 56 -8.90 -4.42 -4.06
CA ARG A 56 -9.45 -5.38 -3.08
C ARG A 56 -8.36 -6.20 -2.40
N HIS A 57 -7.34 -6.61 -3.15
CA HIS A 57 -6.21 -7.36 -2.59
C HIS A 57 -5.35 -6.49 -1.66
N GLU A 58 -5.08 -5.25 -2.05
CA GLU A 58 -4.34 -4.29 -1.22
C GLU A 58 -5.10 -3.97 0.07
N GLU A 59 -6.40 -3.69 -0.02
CA GLU A 59 -7.26 -3.43 1.14
C GLU A 59 -7.25 -4.60 2.12
N LEU A 60 -7.35 -5.84 1.63
CA LEU A 60 -7.31 -7.04 2.47
C LEU A 60 -5.98 -7.17 3.22
N ILE A 61 -4.87 -6.84 2.55
CA ILE A 61 -3.54 -6.84 3.17
C ILE A 61 -3.46 -5.76 4.26
N MET A 62 -3.94 -4.55 3.97
CA MET A 62 -3.94 -3.43 4.92
C MET A 62 -4.82 -3.72 6.14
N GLU A 63 -5.98 -4.33 5.93
CA GLU A 63 -6.88 -4.82 6.98
C GLU A 63 -6.21 -5.87 7.86
N THR A 64 -5.58 -6.87 7.24
CA THR A 64 -4.86 -7.95 7.96
C THR A 64 -3.72 -7.41 8.82
N LEU A 65 -3.11 -6.30 8.40
CA LEU A 65 -2.00 -5.65 9.10
C LEU A 65 -2.45 -4.55 10.07
N GLY A 66 -3.76 -4.33 10.22
CA GLY A 66 -4.32 -3.38 11.17
C GLY A 66 -4.04 -1.92 10.81
N TYR A 67 -4.04 -1.58 9.52
CA TYR A 67 -3.80 -0.22 9.07
C TYR A 67 -4.89 0.75 9.58
N THR A 68 -4.46 1.82 10.25
CA THR A 68 -5.35 2.78 10.92
C THR A 68 -6.19 3.66 10.00
N HIS A 69 -5.77 3.88 8.76
CA HIS A 69 -6.46 4.74 7.79
C HIS A 69 -7.15 3.94 6.67
N LEU A 70 -7.53 2.69 6.94
CA LEU A 70 -8.13 1.81 5.94
C LEU A 70 -9.42 2.37 5.34
N HIS A 71 -10.19 3.13 6.11
CA HIS A 71 -11.42 3.74 5.62
C HIS A 71 -11.15 4.81 4.55
N GLU A 72 -10.24 5.74 4.82
CA GLU A 72 -9.81 6.79 3.88
C GLU A 72 -9.23 6.16 2.60
N HIS A 73 -8.38 5.14 2.74
CA HIS A 73 -7.82 4.41 1.58
C HIS A 73 -8.91 3.74 0.72
N ARG A 74 -9.94 3.16 1.35
CA ARG A 74 -11.08 2.56 0.62
C ARG A 74 -11.90 3.62 -0.12
N GLU A 75 -12.06 4.80 0.45
CA GLU A 75 -12.74 5.92 -0.21
C GLU A 75 -11.97 6.42 -1.43
N GLU A 76 -10.64 6.57 -1.30
CA GLU A 76 -9.76 6.93 -2.41
C GLU A 76 -9.87 5.91 -3.56
N ASN A 77 -9.80 4.61 -3.25
CA ASN A 77 -10.02 3.54 -4.23
C ASN A 77 -11.41 3.62 -4.88
N ALA A 78 -12.46 3.87 -4.09
CA ALA A 78 -13.83 3.95 -4.59
C ALA A 78 -14.02 5.13 -5.56
N VAL A 79 -13.37 6.28 -5.33
CA VAL A 79 -13.39 7.42 -6.26
C VAL A 79 -12.80 7.03 -7.61
N VAL A 80 -11.66 6.34 -7.61
CA VAL A 80 -11.01 5.86 -8.85
C VAL A 80 -11.90 4.87 -9.59
N LEU A 81 -12.46 3.87 -8.89
CA LEU A 81 -13.34 2.88 -9.49
C LEU A 81 -14.61 3.52 -10.05
N SER A 82 -15.21 4.47 -9.34
CA SER A 82 -16.38 5.21 -9.80
C SER A 82 -16.11 5.94 -11.12
N ALA A 83 -14.96 6.62 -11.24
CA ALA A 83 -14.58 7.29 -12.48
C ALA A 83 -14.39 6.32 -13.65
N LEU A 84 -13.76 5.16 -13.41
CA LEU A 84 -13.58 4.12 -14.43
C LEU A 84 -14.92 3.54 -14.91
N HIS A 85 -15.83 3.26 -13.98
CA HIS A 85 -17.18 2.75 -14.31
C HIS A 85 -18.04 3.78 -15.03
N HIS A 86 -17.87 5.07 -14.73
CA HIS A 86 -18.59 6.12 -15.43
C HIS A 86 -18.18 6.24 -16.90
N VAL A 87 -16.90 5.98 -17.19
CA VAL A 87 -16.32 6.08 -18.54
C VAL A 87 -16.57 4.81 -19.37
N LEU A 88 -16.65 3.65 -18.72
CA LEU A 88 -16.79 2.36 -19.39
C LEU A 88 -17.88 2.33 -20.48
N PRO A 89 -19.12 2.83 -20.27
CA PRO A 89 -20.15 2.82 -21.32
C PRO A 89 -19.82 3.70 -22.53
N GLU A 90 -19.07 4.79 -22.35
CA GLU A 90 -18.65 5.65 -23.48
C GLU A 90 -17.58 4.95 -24.32
N VAL A 91 -16.66 4.24 -23.67
CA VAL A 91 -15.66 3.42 -24.37
C VAL A 91 -16.31 2.27 -25.13
N GLU A 92 -17.32 1.61 -24.55
CA GLU A 92 -18.11 0.56 -25.22
C GLU A 92 -18.87 1.08 -26.45
N ARG A 93 -19.25 2.37 -26.45
CA ARG A 93 -19.86 3.05 -27.60
C ARG A 93 -18.86 3.55 -28.64
N GLY A 94 -17.56 3.37 -28.39
CA GLY A 94 -16.49 3.68 -29.34
C GLY A 94 -15.72 4.96 -29.03
N ASP A 95 -15.92 5.61 -27.87
CA ASP A 95 -15.07 6.73 -27.45
C ASP A 95 -13.72 6.23 -26.91
N HIS A 96 -12.87 5.72 -27.82
CA HIS A 96 -11.57 5.19 -27.48
C HIS A 96 -10.60 6.28 -27.01
N MET A 97 -10.77 7.52 -27.46
CA MET A 97 -9.93 8.64 -27.05
C MET A 97 -10.16 8.97 -25.58
N LEU A 98 -11.42 9.04 -25.14
CA LEU A 98 -11.75 9.19 -23.72
C LEU A 98 -11.18 8.03 -22.90
N GLY A 99 -11.32 6.79 -23.40
CA GLY A 99 -10.71 5.60 -22.79
C GLY A 99 -9.21 5.79 -22.55
N ARG A 100 -8.46 6.21 -23.58
CA ARG A 100 -7.00 6.45 -23.47
C ARG A 100 -6.68 7.54 -22.46
N GLN A 101 -7.39 8.66 -22.47
CA GLN A 101 -7.16 9.77 -21.53
C GLN A 101 -7.34 9.32 -20.08
N VAL A 102 -8.41 8.58 -19.81
CA VAL A 102 -8.73 8.07 -18.48
C VAL A 102 -7.69 7.03 -18.04
N LEU A 103 -7.26 6.16 -18.96
CA LEU A 103 -6.20 5.20 -18.67
C LEU A 103 -4.84 5.88 -18.40
N SER A 104 -4.48 6.92 -19.15
CA SER A 104 -3.29 7.72 -18.86
C SER A 104 -3.36 8.37 -17.48
N ALA A 105 -4.49 9.00 -17.14
CA ALA A 105 -4.70 9.59 -15.82
C ALA A 105 -4.66 8.54 -14.69
N LEU A 106 -5.14 7.33 -14.95
CA LEU A 106 -5.05 6.22 -14.00
C LEU A 106 -3.60 5.85 -13.69
N VAL A 107 -2.68 5.91 -14.66
CA VAL A 107 -1.24 5.69 -14.39
C VAL A 107 -0.72 6.73 -13.41
N ASP A 108 -1.04 8.01 -13.62
CA ASP A 108 -0.63 9.10 -12.73
C ASP A 108 -1.18 8.90 -11.31
N VAL A 109 -2.44 8.47 -11.19
CA VAL A 109 -3.07 8.15 -9.90
C VAL A 109 -2.37 6.97 -9.22
N LEU A 110 -2.10 5.89 -9.94
CA LEU A 110 -1.40 4.71 -9.42
C LEU A 110 0.04 5.02 -9.01
N ASP A 111 0.70 5.94 -9.70
CA ASP A 111 2.04 6.42 -9.38
C ASP A 111 2.06 7.39 -8.19
N LEU A 112 0.99 8.17 -7.99
CA LEU A 112 0.82 9.05 -6.83
C LEU A 112 0.40 8.30 -5.56
N HIS A 113 -0.47 7.29 -5.69
CA HIS A 113 -0.86 6.34 -4.63
C HIS A 113 0.34 5.55 -4.03
N ARG A 114 1.54 5.69 -4.63
CA ARG A 114 2.83 5.12 -4.19
C ARG A 114 3.21 5.45 -2.75
N LEU A 115 2.58 6.43 -2.11
CA LEU A 115 2.97 6.93 -0.79
C LEU A 115 2.14 6.39 0.38
N SER A 116 0.89 5.96 0.16
CA SER A 116 -0.04 5.58 1.25
C SER A 116 0.20 4.15 1.77
N GLY A 117 0.27 3.16 0.87
CA GLY A 117 0.42 1.75 1.23
C GLY A 117 1.84 1.35 1.65
N GLU A 118 2.88 1.89 1.01
CA GLU A 118 4.26 1.48 1.32
C GLU A 118 4.74 2.00 2.69
N LEU A 119 4.32 3.19 3.12
CA LEU A 119 4.68 3.76 4.41
C LEU A 119 3.99 3.01 5.56
N ALA A 120 2.70 2.72 5.39
CA ALA A 120 1.87 1.95 6.33
C ALA A 120 2.45 0.59 6.67
N LEU A 121 2.81 -0.18 5.63
CA LEU A 121 3.34 -1.53 5.76
C LEU A 121 4.76 -1.55 6.32
N THR A 122 5.56 -0.53 6.03
CA THR A 122 6.91 -0.38 6.58
C THR A 122 6.90 -0.03 8.06
N VAL A 123 5.90 0.77 8.51
CA VAL A 123 5.69 1.11 9.92
C VAL A 123 5.12 -0.08 10.71
N ALA A 124 4.14 -0.80 10.16
CA ALA A 124 3.57 -1.99 10.80
C ALA A 124 4.59 -3.15 10.93
N ALA A 125 5.59 -3.20 10.04
CA ALA A 125 6.66 -4.19 10.08
C ALA A 125 7.80 -3.85 11.06
N ARG A 126 7.79 -2.68 11.73
CA ARG A 126 8.73 -2.40 12.80
C ARG A 126 8.31 -3.21 14.03
N PRO A 127 9.17 -4.09 14.58
CA PRO A 127 8.88 -4.66 15.88
C PRO A 127 8.69 -3.49 16.85
N ALA A 128 7.62 -3.54 17.66
CA ALA A 128 7.51 -2.65 18.80
C ALA A 128 8.83 -2.78 19.55
N GLU A 129 9.63 -1.71 19.59
CA GLU A 129 10.77 -1.66 20.48
C GLU A 129 10.22 -2.00 21.85
N VAL A 130 10.57 -3.18 22.34
CA VAL A 130 10.31 -3.56 23.72
C VAL A 130 10.89 -2.41 24.51
N ARG A 131 10.01 -1.59 25.08
CA ARG A 131 10.37 -0.65 26.11
C ARG A 131 11.00 -1.50 27.19
N ALA A 132 12.33 -1.61 27.17
CA ALA A 132 13.12 -2.21 28.21
C ALA A 132 13.10 -1.26 29.41
N ARG A 133 11.91 -1.01 29.98
CA ARG A 133 11.76 -0.66 31.37
C ARG A 133 12.02 -1.94 32.16
N GLY A 134 13.30 -2.15 32.43
CA GLY A 134 13.78 -3.28 33.22
C GLY A 134 15.24 -3.17 33.67
N HIS A 135 16.01 -2.18 33.20
CA HIS A 135 17.36 -1.90 33.69
C HIS A 135 17.47 -0.56 34.43
N ALA A 136 16.55 -0.33 35.36
CA ALA A 136 16.72 0.66 36.44
C ALA A 136 16.44 0.07 37.83
N ALA A 137 16.62 -1.25 37.99
CA ALA A 137 16.61 -1.94 39.29
C ALA A 137 18.02 -2.30 39.78
N ARG A 138 19.07 -1.61 39.30
CA ARG A 138 20.45 -1.88 39.73
C ARG A 138 21.37 -0.67 39.63
N ALA A 139 21.03 0.41 40.33
CA ALA A 139 22.01 1.41 40.73
C ALA A 139 21.49 2.14 41.98
N THR A 140 22.32 2.16 43.02
CA THR A 140 22.21 2.94 44.26
C THR A 140 21.23 2.46 45.34
N LEU A 141 21.45 1.22 45.78
CA LEU A 141 21.51 0.92 47.23
C LEU A 141 22.78 1.60 47.79
N HIS A 142 22.73 2.90 48.08
CA HIS A 142 23.60 3.56 49.05
C HIS A 142 23.09 4.97 49.32
N VAL A 143 23.09 5.35 50.60
CA VAL A 143 22.54 6.58 51.20
C VAL A 143 21.07 6.45 51.65
N ALA A 144 20.87 5.67 52.72
CA ALA A 144 19.84 5.91 53.71
C ALA A 144 20.14 5.17 55.03
N THR A 145 21.36 5.32 55.55
CA THR A 145 21.63 5.07 56.98
C THR A 145 22.22 6.34 57.57
N ARG A 146 21.35 7.26 57.98
CA ARG A 146 21.55 8.16 59.13
C ARG A 146 20.31 9.02 59.35
N ARG A 147 19.57 8.68 60.38
CA ARG A 147 18.71 9.55 61.19
C ARG A 147 18.71 8.96 62.61
N PRO A 148 18.31 9.67 63.66
CA PRO A 148 18.33 11.12 63.97
C PRO A 148 19.27 11.34 65.21
N SER A 149 19.44 12.50 65.84
CA SER A 149 18.51 13.09 66.81
C SER A 149 19.04 14.40 67.42
N SER A 150 18.08 15.28 67.67
CA SER A 150 18.09 16.49 68.49
C SER A 150 18.66 16.32 69.90
N ARG A 151 19.46 17.30 70.34
CA ARG A 151 19.24 18.11 71.55
C ARG A 151 20.14 19.35 71.51
#